data_AF-A0A2K8KHX7-F1
#
_entry.id   AF-A0A2K8KHX7-F1
#
_cell.length_a   1.000
_cell.length_b   1.000
_cell.length_c   1.000
_cell.angle_alpha   90.00
_cell.angle_beta   90.00
_cell.angle_gamma   90.00
#
_symmetry.space_group_name_H-M   'P 1'
#
loop_
_entity.id
_entity.type
_entity.pdbx_description
1 polymer ?
#
loop_
_entity_poly.entity_id
_entity_poly.type
_entity_poly.pdbx_seq_one_letter_code
_entity_poly.pdbx_strand_id
1 'polypeptide(L)'
;MCCSCETPNRQNCSCAIYKTICLEQSCCWCCFFHLWSKELAKYDFYNAMFSAIFELFKTEKHLRVLKKIIKKINSDLIESRYNFKKLQSVDFTVELNDPNTSEPDLFEAIEQNLIYKIRHQTNEWQLILELGLVLLDLQKTYFTRSLYENLVQLTKSISESLYQITRLFITVTRTEYNLSLHTSTKEKILDLEANLSVFEDKLANKLQKN
;
A
#
# COMPACT_ATOMS: atom_id res chain seq x y z
N MET A 1 -15.39 0.05 -21.90
CA MET A 1 -15.15 0.02 -20.44
C MET A 1 -13.66 0.16 -20.21
N CYS A 2 -13.23 1.09 -19.35
CA CYS A 2 -11.90 1.68 -19.39
C CYS A 2 -10.72 0.76 -19.06
N CYS A 3 -10.87 -0.40 -18.44
CA CYS A 3 -9.72 -1.21 -18.08
C CYS A 3 -9.78 -2.57 -18.81
N SER A 4 -8.90 -2.77 -19.80
CA SER A 4 -8.53 -4.10 -20.34
C SER A 4 -7.88 -5.00 -19.26
N CYS A 5 -7.77 -4.51 -18.03
CA CYS A 5 -7.33 -5.26 -16.87
C CYS A 5 -8.26 -6.45 -16.63
N GLU A 6 -7.70 -7.65 -16.73
CA GLU A 6 -8.32 -8.94 -16.39
C GLU A 6 -8.45 -9.08 -14.87
N THR A 7 -9.11 -8.12 -14.22
CA THR A 7 -9.29 -8.14 -12.77
C THR A 7 -10.68 -8.65 -12.42
N PRO A 8 -10.82 -9.60 -11.48
CA PRO A 8 -12.12 -10.12 -11.07
C PRO A 8 -13.05 -9.06 -10.43
N ASN A 9 -12.51 -7.94 -9.94
CA ASN A 9 -13.26 -6.92 -9.17
C ASN A 9 -13.53 -5.63 -9.96
N ARG A 10 -13.93 -5.71 -11.23
CA ARG A 10 -14.20 -4.52 -12.07
C ARG A 10 -15.31 -3.61 -11.53
N GLN A 11 -16.26 -4.18 -10.80
CA GLN A 11 -17.40 -3.51 -10.18
C GLN A 11 -17.00 -2.53 -9.06
N ASN A 12 -15.84 -2.77 -8.44
CA ASN A 12 -15.27 -1.95 -7.37
C ASN A 12 -14.31 -0.87 -7.92
N CYS A 13 -14.15 -0.76 -9.24
CA CYS A 13 -13.08 0.02 -9.83
C CYS A 13 -13.39 1.50 -9.96
N SER A 14 -12.39 2.36 -9.74
CA SER A 14 -12.57 3.80 -9.96
C SER A 14 -12.96 4.13 -11.39
N CYS A 15 -12.55 3.32 -12.38
CA CYS A 15 -12.91 3.48 -13.79
C CYS A 15 -14.26 2.88 -14.19
N ALA A 16 -15.08 2.39 -13.25
CA ALA A 16 -16.36 1.77 -13.57
C ALA A 16 -17.28 2.75 -14.33
N ILE A 17 -17.12 4.07 -14.10
CA ILE A 17 -17.91 5.14 -14.74
C ILE A 17 -17.15 5.96 -15.79
N TYR A 18 -15.82 6.06 -15.70
CA TYR A 18 -15.02 6.82 -16.67
C TYR A 18 -14.93 6.03 -17.98
N LYS A 19 -15.85 6.30 -18.92
CA LYS A 19 -15.95 5.53 -20.18
C LYS A 19 -14.83 5.83 -21.20
N THR A 20 -14.00 6.86 -21.01
CA THR A 20 -13.34 7.49 -22.18
C THR A 20 -11.81 7.66 -22.18
N ILE A 21 -11.03 7.48 -21.11
CA ILE A 21 -9.56 7.68 -21.22
C ILE A 21 -8.77 6.73 -20.31
N CYS A 22 -8.32 5.60 -20.87
CA CYS A 22 -7.24 4.79 -20.31
C CYS A 22 -6.18 4.62 -21.41
N LEU A 23 -5.20 5.53 -21.43
CA LEU A 23 -4.09 5.50 -22.39
C LEU A 23 -2.83 4.86 -21.80
N GLU A 24 -2.83 4.47 -20.52
CA GLU A 24 -1.62 4.06 -19.78
C GLU A 24 -1.84 2.86 -18.83
N GLN A 25 -0.74 2.20 -18.41
CA GLN A 25 -0.73 0.94 -17.63
C GLN A 25 -1.42 1.00 -16.24
N SER A 26 -1.67 2.19 -15.68
CA SER A 26 -2.18 2.38 -14.31
C SER A 26 -3.28 3.44 -14.22
N CYS A 27 -4.21 3.46 -15.18
CA CYS A 27 -5.24 4.48 -15.26
C CYS A 27 -6.41 4.33 -14.25
N CYS A 28 -6.47 3.22 -13.50
CA CYS A 28 -7.54 2.93 -12.55
C CYS A 28 -7.03 2.16 -11.33
N TRP A 29 -7.76 2.25 -10.20
CA TRP A 29 -7.39 1.55 -8.96
C TRP A 29 -7.12 0.06 -9.18
N CYS A 30 -7.96 -0.65 -9.92
CA CYS A 30 -7.80 -2.09 -10.09
C CYS A 30 -6.59 -2.45 -10.93
N CYS A 31 -6.22 -1.65 -11.93
CA CYS A 31 -4.99 -1.90 -12.69
C CYS A 31 -3.77 -1.71 -11.80
N PHE A 32 -3.73 -0.61 -11.04
CA PHE A 32 -2.69 -0.39 -10.04
C PHE A 32 -2.62 -1.56 -9.03
N PHE A 33 -3.74 -1.90 -8.40
CA PHE A 33 -3.79 -2.93 -7.38
C PHE A 33 -3.45 -4.32 -7.92
N HIS A 34 -3.81 -4.63 -9.17
CA HIS A 34 -3.42 -5.88 -9.83
C HIS A 34 -1.91 -5.97 -10.04
N LEU A 35 -1.28 -4.89 -10.51
CA LEU A 35 0.17 -4.83 -10.66
C LEU A 35 0.86 -4.99 -9.29
N TRP A 36 0.41 -4.25 -8.29
CA TRP A 36 0.95 -4.32 -6.93
C TRP A 36 0.80 -5.73 -6.32
N SER A 37 -0.37 -6.35 -6.44
CA SER A 37 -0.62 -7.69 -5.90
C SER A 37 0.22 -8.78 -6.57
N LYS A 38 0.53 -8.64 -7.87
CA LYS A 38 1.48 -9.53 -8.56
C LYS A 38 2.90 -9.38 -8.02
N GLU A 39 3.34 -8.16 -7.78
CA GLU A 39 4.64 -7.90 -7.14
C GLU A 39 4.72 -8.51 -5.73
N LEU A 40 3.66 -8.35 -4.93
CA LEU A 40 3.58 -8.97 -3.61
C LEU A 40 3.65 -10.50 -3.67
N ALA A 41 2.94 -11.12 -4.61
CA ALA A 41 2.96 -12.57 -4.78
C ALA A 41 4.33 -13.10 -5.21
N LYS A 42 5.11 -12.30 -5.94
CA LYS A 42 6.43 -12.69 -6.46
C LYS A 42 7.50 -12.76 -5.37
N TYR A 43 7.50 -11.83 -4.42
CA TYR A 43 8.61 -11.67 -3.47
C TYR A 43 8.27 -11.96 -2.00
N ASP A 44 7.00 -12.18 -1.67
CA ASP A 44 6.50 -12.51 -0.32
C ASP A 44 7.17 -11.71 0.82
N PHE A 45 7.30 -10.40 0.61
CA PHE A 45 8.10 -9.51 1.45
C PHE A 45 7.72 -9.61 2.94
N TYR A 46 6.42 -9.70 3.23
CA TYR A 46 5.88 -9.72 4.58
C TYR A 46 6.31 -10.98 5.34
N ASN A 47 6.07 -12.16 4.75
CA ASN A 47 6.38 -13.40 5.43
C ASN A 47 7.89 -13.56 5.60
N ALA A 48 8.69 -13.09 4.64
CA ALA A 48 10.15 -13.09 4.74
C ALA A 48 10.62 -12.27 5.95
N MET A 49 10.16 -11.04 6.11
CA MET A 49 10.54 -10.18 7.24
C MET A 49 10.06 -10.74 8.58
N PHE A 50 8.78 -11.11 8.70
CA PHE A 50 8.26 -11.63 9.97
C PHE A 50 8.93 -12.94 10.37
N SER A 51 9.13 -13.86 9.43
CA SER A 51 9.82 -15.12 9.71
C SER A 51 11.23 -14.87 10.21
N ALA A 52 11.99 -13.99 9.54
CA ALA A 52 13.35 -13.64 9.96
C ALA A 52 13.40 -13.11 11.40
N ILE A 53 12.48 -12.20 11.76
CA ILE A 53 12.41 -11.63 13.12
C ILE A 53 11.99 -12.68 14.16
N PHE A 54 10.99 -13.50 13.85
CA PHE A 54 10.51 -14.49 14.81
C PHE A 54 11.51 -15.62 15.03
N GLU A 55 12.26 -16.05 14.02
CA GLU A 55 13.39 -16.96 14.20
C GLU A 55 14.48 -16.33 15.07
N LEU A 56 14.81 -15.06 14.83
CA LEU A 56 15.78 -14.32 15.64
C LEU A 56 15.38 -14.27 17.12
N PHE A 57 14.10 -14.10 17.46
CA PHE A 57 13.65 -14.12 18.86
C PHE A 57 13.77 -15.49 19.56
N LYS A 58 13.88 -16.57 18.79
CA LYS A 58 14.13 -17.91 19.35
C LYS A 58 15.58 -18.06 19.76
N THR A 59 16.51 -17.55 18.96
CA THR A 59 17.96 -17.65 19.18
C THR A 59 18.47 -16.55 20.11
N GLU A 60 18.05 -15.31 19.91
CA GLU A 60 18.54 -14.12 20.62
C GLU A 60 17.57 -13.65 21.70
N LYS A 61 17.70 -14.20 22.92
CA LYS A 61 16.80 -13.91 24.05
C LYS A 61 16.72 -12.43 24.41
N HIS A 62 17.83 -11.70 24.29
CA HIS A 62 17.89 -10.27 24.63
C HIS A 62 17.00 -9.41 23.71
N LEU A 63 16.74 -9.84 22.47
CA LEU A 63 15.89 -9.14 21.52
C LEU A 63 14.39 -9.36 21.75
N ARG A 64 13.99 -10.22 22.70
CA ARG A 64 12.58 -10.47 23.02
C ARG A 64 11.84 -9.22 23.51
N VAL A 65 12.55 -8.19 23.96
CA VAL A 65 11.96 -6.87 24.29
C VAL A 65 11.24 -6.26 23.08
N LEU A 66 11.73 -6.51 21.85
CA LEU A 66 11.13 -6.02 20.61
C LEU A 66 9.87 -6.77 20.21
N LYS A 67 9.60 -7.95 20.81
CA LYS A 67 8.46 -8.80 20.47
C LYS A 67 7.12 -8.07 20.61
N LYS A 68 6.99 -7.15 21.57
CA LYS A 68 5.77 -6.35 21.74
C LYS A 68 5.55 -5.40 20.56
N ILE A 69 6.60 -4.74 20.09
CA ILE A 69 6.56 -3.81 18.96
C ILE A 69 6.19 -4.56 17.68
N ILE A 70 6.88 -5.67 17.39
CA ILE A 70 6.65 -6.47 16.18
C ILE A 70 5.24 -7.08 16.16
N LYS A 71 4.73 -7.55 17.31
CA LYS A 71 3.36 -8.03 17.42
C LYS A 71 2.34 -6.93 17.16
N LYS A 72 2.61 -5.70 17.63
CA LYS A 72 1.74 -4.55 17.36
C LYS A 72 1.70 -4.27 15.86
N ILE A 73 2.84 -4.13 15.19
CA ILE A 73 2.92 -3.91 13.74
C ILE A 73 2.16 -5.00 12.97
N ASN A 74 2.33 -6.28 13.35
CA ASN A 74 1.60 -7.38 12.73
C ASN A 74 0.08 -7.27 12.95
N SER A 75 -0.36 -6.90 14.15
CA SER A 75 -1.78 -6.67 14.45
C SER A 75 -2.33 -5.54 13.60
N ASP A 76 -1.61 -4.43 13.51
CA ASP A 76 -2.01 -3.25 12.73
C ASP A 76 -2.09 -3.59 11.23
N LEU A 77 -1.18 -4.43 10.71
CA LEU A 77 -1.25 -4.95 9.33
C LEU A 77 -2.46 -5.87 9.11
N ILE A 78 -2.77 -6.76 10.06
CA ILE A 78 -3.93 -7.66 9.97
C ILE A 78 -5.23 -6.83 9.96
N GLU A 79 -5.36 -5.88 10.88
CA GLU A 79 -6.51 -4.99 10.95
C GLU A 79 -6.66 -4.17 9.68
N SER A 80 -5.54 -3.60 9.20
CA SER A 80 -5.48 -2.87 7.93
C SER A 80 -6.03 -3.71 6.78
N ARG A 81 -5.54 -4.94 6.60
CA ARG A 81 -6.01 -5.87 5.56
C ARG A 81 -7.49 -6.24 5.71
N TYR A 82 -7.98 -6.41 6.93
CA TYR A 82 -9.39 -6.67 7.19
C TYR A 82 -10.26 -5.48 6.76
N ASN A 83 -9.87 -4.26 7.10
CA ASN A 83 -10.59 -3.05 6.70
C ASN A 83 -10.57 -2.85 5.19
N PHE A 84 -9.47 -3.19 4.52
CA PHE A 84 -9.40 -3.12 3.06
C PHE A 84 -10.33 -4.09 2.34
N LYS A 85 -10.54 -5.29 2.86
CA LYS A 85 -11.52 -6.23 2.29
C LYS A 85 -12.92 -5.63 2.24
N LYS A 86 -13.30 -4.80 3.23
CA LYS A 86 -14.58 -4.06 3.21
C LYS A 86 -14.62 -3.01 2.10
N LEU A 87 -13.51 -2.33 1.83
CA LEU A 87 -13.42 -1.37 0.72
C LEU A 87 -13.51 -2.07 -0.64
N GLN A 88 -13.00 -3.30 -0.75
CA GLN A 88 -13.07 -4.11 -1.96
C GLN A 88 -14.46 -4.69 -2.26
N SER A 89 -15.33 -4.81 -1.24
CA SER A 89 -16.68 -5.34 -1.41
C SER A 89 -17.71 -4.32 -1.92
N VAL A 90 -17.32 -3.05 -2.06
CA VAL A 90 -18.21 -2.01 -2.60
C VAL A 90 -18.44 -2.26 -4.10
N ASP A 91 -19.70 -2.36 -4.52
CA ASP A 91 -20.10 -2.60 -5.90
C ASP A 91 -20.84 -1.38 -6.46
N PHE A 92 -20.13 -0.55 -7.23
CA PHE A 92 -20.69 0.63 -7.85
C PHE A 92 -21.67 0.32 -8.98
N THR A 93 -21.74 -0.93 -9.46
CA THR A 93 -22.74 -1.32 -10.48
C THR A 93 -24.14 -1.44 -9.90
N VAL A 94 -24.28 -1.67 -8.59
CA VAL A 94 -25.58 -1.62 -7.91
C VAL A 94 -26.09 -0.18 -7.90
N GLU A 95 -25.24 0.76 -7.48
CA GLU A 95 -25.56 2.19 -7.41
C GLU A 95 -25.83 2.79 -8.80
N LEU A 96 -25.11 2.35 -9.84
CA LEU A 96 -25.35 2.72 -11.24
C LEU A 96 -26.74 2.34 -11.77
N ASN A 97 -27.35 1.29 -11.21
CA ASN A 97 -28.65 0.77 -11.65
C ASN A 97 -29.80 1.25 -10.76
N ASP A 98 -29.52 1.99 -9.69
CA ASP A 98 -30.54 2.55 -8.81
C ASP A 98 -31.10 3.85 -9.42
N PRO A 99 -32.39 3.91 -9.80
CA PRO A 99 -32.99 5.10 -10.37
C PRO A 99 -33.03 6.31 -9.43
N ASN A 100 -32.77 6.13 -8.13
CA ASN A 100 -32.71 7.21 -7.15
C ASN A 100 -31.30 7.78 -6.95
N THR A 101 -30.26 7.13 -7.50
CA THR A 101 -28.88 7.60 -7.37
C THR A 101 -28.58 8.62 -8.46
N SER A 102 -28.21 9.84 -8.07
CA SER A 102 -27.77 10.85 -9.02
C SER A 102 -26.34 10.56 -9.49
N GLU A 103 -26.01 10.93 -10.74
CA GLU A 103 -24.65 10.78 -11.27
C GLU A 103 -23.59 11.54 -10.43
N PRO A 104 -23.85 12.77 -9.92
CA PRO A 104 -22.95 13.44 -8.98
C PRO A 104 -22.68 12.66 -7.68
N ASP A 105 -23.72 12.07 -7.06
CA ASP A 105 -23.57 11.33 -5.80
C ASP A 105 -22.71 10.07 -6.01
N LEU A 106 -22.93 9.37 -7.13
CA LEU A 106 -22.15 8.21 -7.51
C LEU A 106 -20.68 8.57 -7.78
N PHE A 107 -20.44 9.69 -8.47
CA PHE A 107 -19.09 10.18 -8.73
C PHE A 107 -18.35 10.48 -7.43
N GLU A 108 -19.01 11.17 -6.50
CA GLU A 108 -18.45 11.47 -5.18
C GLU A 108 -18.16 10.18 -4.39
N ALA A 109 -19.06 9.20 -4.39
CA ALA A 109 -18.85 7.92 -3.72
C ALA A 109 -17.62 7.17 -4.27
N ILE A 110 -17.45 7.17 -5.59
CA ILE A 110 -16.29 6.54 -6.26
C ILE A 110 -14.99 7.25 -5.90
N GLU A 111 -14.96 8.58 -5.92
CA GLU A 111 -13.80 9.38 -5.54
C GLU A 111 -13.42 9.19 -4.07
N GLN A 112 -14.39 9.25 -3.17
CA GLN A 112 -14.15 9.00 -1.74
C GLN A 112 -13.59 7.59 -1.52
N ASN A 113 -14.17 6.58 -2.16
CA ASN A 113 -13.69 5.21 -2.08
C ASN A 113 -12.26 5.06 -2.63
N LEU A 114 -11.92 5.75 -3.72
CA LEU A 114 -10.55 5.81 -4.25
C LEU A 114 -9.59 6.42 -3.23
N ILE A 115 -9.93 7.53 -2.58
CA ILE A 115 -9.08 8.13 -1.54
C ILE A 115 -8.87 7.14 -0.39
N TYR A 116 -9.91 6.46 0.08
CA TYR A 116 -9.78 5.46 1.15
C TYR A 116 -8.87 4.30 0.78
N LYS A 117 -8.94 3.82 -0.47
CA LYS A 117 -8.06 2.76 -1.00
C LYS A 117 -6.59 3.20 -1.07
N ILE A 118 -6.34 4.40 -1.58
CA ILE A 118 -5.00 4.99 -1.63
C ILE A 118 -4.43 5.14 -0.22
N ARG A 119 -5.24 5.70 0.69
CA ARG A 119 -4.86 5.87 2.10
C ARG A 119 -4.55 4.54 2.77
N HIS A 120 -5.36 3.51 2.48
CA HIS A 120 -5.13 2.17 2.99
C HIS A 120 -3.79 1.61 2.52
N GLN A 121 -3.52 1.65 1.21
CA GLN A 121 -2.26 1.15 0.65
C GLN A 121 -1.04 1.88 1.20
N THR A 122 -1.16 3.21 1.37
CA THR A 122 -0.11 4.06 1.97
C THR A 122 0.17 3.65 3.43
N ASN A 123 -0.86 3.36 4.22
CA ASN A 123 -0.68 2.88 5.60
C ASN A 123 -0.01 1.50 5.65
N GLU A 124 -0.38 0.60 4.73
CA GLU A 124 0.24 -0.72 4.67
C GLU A 124 1.74 -0.62 4.36
N TRP A 125 2.11 0.23 3.39
CA TRP A 125 3.53 0.51 3.09
C TRP A 125 4.26 1.15 4.26
N GLN A 126 3.63 2.07 4.97
CA GLN A 126 4.20 2.68 6.18
C GLN A 126 4.54 1.63 7.24
N LEU A 127 3.59 0.74 7.57
CA LEU A 127 3.80 -0.33 8.56
C LEU A 127 4.91 -1.31 8.14
N ILE A 128 5.04 -1.58 6.83
CA ILE A 128 6.12 -2.40 6.27
C ILE A 128 7.47 -1.71 6.45
N LEU A 129 7.58 -0.43 6.09
CA LEU A 129 8.82 0.32 6.24
C LEU A 129 9.22 0.40 7.71
N GLU A 130 8.27 0.60 8.62
CA GLU A 130 8.51 0.57 10.07
C GLU A 130 9.08 -0.78 10.53
N LEU A 131 8.50 -1.90 10.06
CA LEU A 131 9.03 -3.24 10.35
C LEU A 131 10.47 -3.40 9.85
N GLY A 132 10.71 -2.94 8.63
CA GLY A 132 12.04 -2.98 8.03
C GLY A 132 13.03 -2.06 8.75
N LEU A 133 12.63 -0.89 9.24
CA LEU A 133 13.50 -0.01 10.02
C LEU A 133 13.94 -0.69 11.31
N VAL A 134 13.03 -1.39 11.99
CA VAL A 134 13.38 -2.20 13.17
C VAL A 134 14.39 -3.29 12.79
N LEU A 135 14.22 -3.96 11.64
CA LEU A 135 15.20 -4.92 11.12
C LEU A 135 16.58 -4.28 10.86
N LEU A 136 16.60 -3.10 10.25
CA LEU A 136 17.83 -2.39 9.89
C LEU A 136 18.60 -1.86 11.11
N ASP A 137 17.93 -1.63 12.23
CA ASP A 137 18.56 -1.21 13.48
C ASP A 137 19.27 -2.37 14.21
N LEU A 138 18.95 -3.62 13.88
CA LEU A 138 19.57 -4.82 14.46
C LEU A 138 20.92 -5.15 13.81
N GLN A 139 21.75 -5.98 14.44
CA GLN A 139 23.06 -6.35 13.89
C GLN A 139 22.94 -7.05 12.53
N LYS A 140 23.81 -6.69 11.58
CA LYS A 140 23.78 -7.22 10.20
C LYS A 140 23.92 -8.74 10.14
N THR A 141 24.68 -9.30 11.07
CA THR A 141 24.96 -10.73 11.22
C THR A 141 23.72 -11.57 11.55
N TYR A 142 22.64 -10.96 12.01
CA TYR A 142 21.40 -11.67 12.33
C TYR A 142 20.58 -12.08 11.10
N PHE A 143 20.86 -11.51 9.93
CA PHE A 143 20.05 -11.72 8.74
C PHE A 143 20.86 -12.16 7.54
N THR A 144 20.21 -12.89 6.65
CA THR A 144 20.80 -13.35 5.41
C THR A 144 20.91 -12.22 4.40
N ARG A 145 21.86 -12.33 3.47
CA ARG A 145 21.97 -11.42 2.32
C ARG A 145 20.66 -11.35 1.51
N SER A 146 19.99 -12.48 1.33
CA SER A 146 18.72 -12.57 0.62
C SER A 146 17.61 -11.72 1.25
N LEU A 147 17.58 -11.59 2.59
CA LEU A 147 16.62 -10.68 3.23
C LEU A 147 16.87 -9.24 2.81
N TYR A 148 18.12 -8.78 2.77
CA TYR A 148 18.45 -7.43 2.34
C TYR A 148 18.15 -7.19 0.86
N GLU A 149 18.39 -8.17 -0.01
CA GLU A 149 18.01 -8.10 -1.42
C GLU A 149 16.49 -7.99 -1.59
N ASN A 150 15.70 -8.71 -0.77
CA ASN A 150 14.26 -8.55 -0.73
C ASN A 150 13.85 -7.15 -0.26
N LEU A 151 14.53 -6.56 0.73
CA LEU A 151 14.26 -5.18 1.17
C LEU A 151 14.59 -4.15 0.07
N VAL A 152 15.67 -4.34 -0.70
CA VAL A 152 15.98 -3.47 -1.86
C VAL A 152 14.90 -3.58 -2.93
N GLN A 153 14.43 -4.80 -3.21
CA GLN A 153 13.37 -4.98 -4.19
C GLN A 153 12.05 -4.38 -3.71
N LEU A 154 11.75 -4.48 -2.41
CA LEU A 154 10.58 -3.86 -1.79
C LEU A 154 10.61 -2.33 -1.95
N THR A 155 11.73 -1.66 -1.66
CA THR A 155 11.81 -0.19 -1.79
C THR A 155 11.60 0.25 -3.22
N LYS A 156 12.21 -0.45 -4.18
CA LYS A 156 12.00 -0.21 -5.60
C LYS A 156 10.53 -0.36 -5.99
N SER A 157 9.89 -1.46 -5.58
CA SER A 157 8.47 -1.70 -5.88
C SER A 157 7.56 -0.65 -5.23
N ILE A 158 7.84 -0.19 -4.00
CA ILE A 158 7.09 0.90 -3.35
C ILE A 158 7.30 2.22 -4.09
N SER A 159 8.55 2.58 -4.43
CA SER A 159 8.89 3.82 -5.15
C SER A 159 8.16 3.93 -6.49
N GLU A 160 8.22 2.86 -7.31
CA GLU A 160 7.51 2.78 -8.59
C GLU A 160 5.98 2.89 -8.40
N SER A 161 5.46 2.27 -7.35
CA SER A 161 4.03 2.27 -7.02
C SER A 161 3.54 3.61 -6.47
N LEU A 162 4.38 4.35 -5.76
CA LEU A 162 4.06 5.65 -5.18
C LEU A 162 3.78 6.68 -6.26
N TYR A 163 4.55 6.66 -7.35
CA TYR A 163 4.28 7.49 -8.53
C TYR A 163 2.88 7.22 -9.10
N GLN A 164 2.50 5.95 -9.25
CA GLN A 164 1.21 5.58 -9.80
C GLN A 164 0.04 5.95 -8.87
N ILE A 165 0.20 5.74 -7.56
CA ILE A 165 -0.77 6.18 -6.56
C ILE A 165 -0.95 7.70 -6.59
N THR A 166 0.13 8.46 -6.64
CA THR A 166 0.06 9.93 -6.68
C THR A 166 -0.70 10.40 -7.92
N ARG A 167 -0.50 9.76 -9.07
CA ARG A 167 -1.27 10.07 -10.28
C ARG A 167 -2.76 9.78 -10.11
N LEU A 168 -3.12 8.62 -9.58
CA LEU A 168 -4.52 8.31 -9.27
C LEU A 168 -5.11 9.31 -8.28
N PHE A 169 -4.34 9.72 -7.27
CA PHE A 169 -4.78 10.66 -6.26
C PHE A 169 -5.07 12.05 -6.84
N ILE A 170 -4.21 12.56 -7.74
CA ILE A 170 -4.39 13.87 -8.38
C ILE A 170 -5.65 13.92 -9.26
N THR A 171 -6.15 12.78 -9.74
CA THR A 171 -7.42 12.74 -10.48
C THR A 171 -8.65 12.95 -9.61
N VAL A 172 -8.53 12.85 -8.29
CA VAL A 172 -9.65 13.06 -7.37
C VAL A 172 -9.95 14.54 -7.23
N THR A 173 -11.20 14.91 -7.50
CA THR A 173 -11.68 16.28 -7.39
C THR A 173 -11.72 16.69 -5.93
N ARG A 174 -11.13 17.85 -5.61
CA ARG A 174 -11.19 18.41 -4.26
C ARG A 174 -12.50 19.18 -4.06
N THR A 175 -13.34 18.69 -3.16
CA THR A 175 -14.64 19.29 -2.80
C THR A 175 -14.64 19.71 -1.32
N GLU A 176 -15.65 20.47 -0.89
CA GLU A 176 -15.81 20.80 0.53
C GLU A 176 -16.02 19.55 1.40
N TYR A 177 -16.76 18.56 0.87
CA TYR A 177 -17.07 17.31 1.56
C TYR A 177 -15.83 16.42 1.78
N ASN A 178 -14.92 16.36 0.80
CA ASN A 178 -13.73 15.50 0.88
C ASN A 178 -12.45 16.23 1.30
N LEU A 179 -12.49 17.54 1.53
CA LEU A 179 -11.33 18.41 1.78
C LEU A 179 -10.38 17.86 2.86
N SER A 180 -10.93 17.47 4.01
CA SER A 180 -10.14 16.97 5.16
C SER A 180 -9.47 15.63 4.83
N LEU A 181 -10.22 14.72 4.21
CA LEU A 181 -9.71 13.41 3.82
C LEU A 181 -8.65 13.53 2.72
N HIS A 182 -8.88 14.40 1.75
CA HIS A 182 -7.93 14.69 0.68
C HIS A 182 -6.63 15.27 1.24
N THR A 183 -6.71 16.31 2.09
CA THR A 183 -5.53 16.96 2.68
C THR A 183 -4.70 15.98 3.50
N SER A 184 -5.33 15.25 4.42
CA SER A 184 -4.63 14.27 5.25
C SER A 184 -4.09 13.07 4.46
N THR A 185 -4.67 12.73 3.31
CA THR A 185 -4.14 11.67 2.45
C THR A 185 -2.93 12.15 1.65
N LYS A 186 -2.95 13.40 1.18
CA LYS A 186 -1.77 14.04 0.58
C LYS A 186 -0.58 14.04 1.54
N GLU A 187 -0.80 14.47 2.79
CA GLU A 187 0.23 14.49 3.83
C GLU A 187 0.81 13.09 4.05
N LYS A 188 -0.05 12.06 4.15
CA LYS A 188 0.41 10.67 4.26
C LYS A 188 1.27 10.18 3.10
N ILE A 189 0.96 10.59 1.86
CA ILE A 189 1.77 10.22 0.69
C ILE A 189 3.17 10.85 0.80
N LEU A 190 3.24 12.13 1.22
CA LEU A 190 4.51 12.83 1.41
C LEU A 190 5.32 12.27 2.58
N ASP A 191 4.66 11.95 3.70
CA ASP A 191 5.29 11.31 4.85
C ASP A 191 5.86 9.94 4.46
N LEU A 192 5.13 9.17 3.66
CA LEU A 192 5.60 7.88 3.15
C LEU A 192 6.82 8.04 2.25
N GLU A 193 6.83 9.04 1.35
CA GLU A 193 7.99 9.33 0.50
C GLU A 193 9.23 9.65 1.34
N ALA A 194 9.08 10.49 2.37
CA ALA A 194 10.17 10.81 3.29
C ALA A 194 10.65 9.57 4.06
N ASN A 195 9.73 8.74 4.56
CA ASN A 195 10.07 7.51 5.28
C ASN A 195 10.75 6.48 4.38
N LEU A 196 10.35 6.40 3.10
CA LEU A 196 10.99 5.55 2.10
C LEU A 196 12.44 6.00 1.86
N SER A 197 12.68 7.30 1.70
CA SER A 197 14.03 7.84 1.56
C SER A 197 14.92 7.53 2.77
N VAL A 198 14.42 7.73 3.99
CA VAL A 198 15.14 7.37 5.22
C VAL A 198 15.45 5.87 5.27
N PHE A 199 14.50 5.04 4.85
CA PHE A 199 14.67 3.60 4.79
C PHE A 199 15.76 3.19 3.78
N GLU A 200 15.72 3.74 2.58
CA GLU A 200 16.71 3.49 1.52
C GLU A 200 18.12 3.89 1.97
N ASP A 201 18.27 5.04 2.62
CA ASP A 201 19.54 5.50 3.18
C ASP A 201 20.07 4.54 4.25
N LYS A 202 19.20 4.12 5.19
CA LYS A 202 19.61 3.14 6.23
C LYS A 202 20.00 1.80 5.61
N LEU A 203 19.26 1.33 4.61
CA LEU A 203 19.52 0.07 3.93
C LEU A 203 20.85 0.12 3.17
N ALA A 204 21.10 1.19 2.42
CA ALA A 204 22.36 1.42 1.72
C ALA A 204 23.56 1.44 2.68
N ASN A 205 23.44 2.19 3.79
CA ASN A 205 24.47 2.23 4.84
C ASN A 205 24.73 0.84 5.47
N LYS A 206 23.69 0.05 5.67
CA LYS A 206 23.81 -1.32 6.21
C LYS A 206 24.56 -2.24 5.24
N LEU A 207 24.36 -2.04 3.94
CA LEU A 207 25.02 -2.83 2.90
C LEU A 207 26.49 -2.43 2.72
N GLN A 208 26.84 -1.15 2.83
CA GLN A 208 28.21 -0.64 2.64
C GLN A 208 29.20 -0.97 3.77
N LYS A 209 28.73 -1.08 5.02
CA LYS A 209 29.60 -1.46 6.16
C LYS A 209 30.00 -2.94 6.04
N ASN A 210 31.23 -3.17 5.56
CA ASN A 210 31.97 -4.43 5.53
C ASN A 210 32.94 -4.47 6.72
#